data_AF-A0AAJ7FMZ8-F1
#
_entry.id   AF-A0AAJ7FMZ8-F1
#
_cell.length_a   1.000
_cell.length_b   1.000
_cell.length_c   1.000
_cell.angle_alpha   90.00
_cell.angle_beta   90.00
_cell.angle_gamma   90.00
#
_symmetry.space_group_name_H-M   'P 1'
#
loop_
_entity.id
_entity.type
_entity.pdbx_description
1 polymer ?
#
loop_
_entity_poly.entity_id
_entity_poly.type
_entity_poly.pdbx_seq_one_letter_code
_entity_poly.pdbx_strand_id
1 'polypeptide(L)'
;MPNDTPKMSCENLHMIPLSLFILIPVTFMITYTISVQWDHVVPGFPYISETGTLSPESCIFAQFLNIAALLLACCVYIRHRQVEQWYIERGEDLIDRKAIVMSAWCGGLACFGLDILANFQEARVVAAHMIGAMTCFTAATVYFCLQTYLSYKMAPAVNGWMIVYVRAILSGLTMILTIITVIPGYISVTEFKGSDYKKWLPSDGGWGWHVASAVAEWILALVYCAFLLTFVLEFRLISFEMPVVTLTYLDKTEDEKMLEKPDATTQEV
;
A
#
# COMPACT_ATOMS: atom_id res chain seq x y z
N MET A 1 -12.41 -41.37 9.68
CA MET A 1 -11.17 -41.09 8.93
C MET A 1 -11.07 -39.58 8.81
N PRO A 2 -9.92 -38.94 9.09
CA PRO A 2 -9.76 -37.51 8.81
C PRO A 2 -9.92 -37.31 7.30
N ASN A 3 -10.75 -36.37 6.88
CA ASN A 3 -10.82 -35.97 5.48
C ASN A 3 -9.50 -35.26 5.15
N ASP A 4 -8.57 -35.98 4.52
CA ASP A 4 -7.36 -35.42 3.90
C ASP A 4 -7.73 -34.72 2.59
N THR A 5 -8.60 -33.71 2.65
CA THR A 5 -8.78 -32.79 1.53
C THR A 5 -7.50 -31.96 1.42
N PRO A 6 -6.81 -31.97 0.26
CA PRO A 6 -5.59 -31.19 0.08
C PRO A 6 -5.93 -29.71 0.29
N LYS A 7 -5.36 -29.12 1.34
CA LYS A 7 -5.49 -27.70 1.60
C LYS A 7 -4.73 -26.95 0.53
N MET A 8 -5.45 -26.30 -0.39
CA MET A 8 -4.83 -25.37 -1.32
C MET A 8 -4.30 -24.16 -0.56
N SER A 9 -3.02 -23.87 -0.74
CA SER A 9 -2.35 -22.69 -0.21
C SER A 9 -1.89 -21.78 -1.33
N CYS A 10 -1.90 -20.47 -1.07
CA CYS A 10 -1.27 -19.50 -1.95
C CYS A 10 0.23 -19.44 -1.65
N GLU A 11 1.03 -19.91 -2.59
CA GLU A 11 2.49 -19.86 -2.55
C GLU A 11 3.01 -18.63 -3.31
N ASN A 12 4.26 -18.22 -3.05
CA ASN A 12 4.94 -17.10 -3.73
C ASN A 12 4.37 -15.70 -3.47
N LEU A 13 3.83 -15.45 -2.27
CA LEU A 13 3.34 -14.12 -1.85
C LEU A 13 4.37 -12.99 -1.99
N HIS A 14 5.67 -13.34 -1.94
CA HIS A 14 6.77 -12.40 -2.13
C HIS A 14 6.81 -11.74 -3.51
N MET A 15 6.08 -12.28 -4.50
CA MET A 15 5.93 -11.64 -5.81
C MET A 15 5.14 -10.34 -5.72
N ILE A 16 4.22 -10.19 -4.75
CA ILE A 16 3.41 -8.97 -4.58
C ILE A 16 4.28 -7.74 -4.27
N PRO A 17 5.12 -7.72 -3.21
CA PRO A 17 6.01 -6.59 -2.95
C PRO A 17 7.06 -6.37 -4.05
N LEU A 18 7.49 -7.44 -4.75
CA LEU A 18 8.40 -7.32 -5.89
C LEU A 18 7.73 -6.63 -7.09
N SER A 19 6.49 -7.01 -7.40
CA SER A 19 5.70 -6.35 -8.45
C SER A 19 5.47 -4.88 -8.12
N LEU A 20 5.19 -4.52 -6.87
CA LEU A 20 5.05 -3.12 -6.44
C LEU A 20 6.35 -2.32 -6.64
N PHE A 21 7.49 -2.91 -6.25
CA PHE A 21 8.82 -2.30 -6.40
C PHE A 21 9.17 -1.96 -7.86
N ILE A 22 8.63 -2.70 -8.82
CA ILE A 22 8.84 -2.47 -10.25
C ILE A 22 7.74 -1.58 -10.84
N LEU A 23 6.48 -1.90 -10.56
CA LEU A 23 5.31 -1.29 -11.18
C LEU A 23 5.24 0.22 -10.92
N ILE A 24 5.45 0.65 -9.67
CA ILE A 24 5.31 2.05 -9.28
C ILE A 24 6.38 2.91 -9.97
N PRO A 25 7.69 2.63 -9.84
CA PRO A 25 8.71 3.44 -10.52
C PRO A 25 8.59 3.41 -12.04
N VAL A 26 8.27 2.25 -12.63
CA VAL A 26 8.09 2.15 -14.09
C VAL A 26 6.91 3.03 -14.56
N THR A 27 5.80 3.03 -13.82
CA THR A 27 4.64 3.89 -14.14
C THR A 27 5.05 5.36 -14.13
N PHE A 28 5.77 5.81 -13.10
CA PHE A 28 6.23 7.19 -12.99
C PHE A 28 7.19 7.59 -14.11
N MET A 29 8.11 6.69 -14.50
CA MET A 29 9.02 6.96 -15.62
C MET A 29 8.28 7.05 -16.95
N ILE A 30 7.24 6.22 -17.17
CA ILE A 30 6.42 6.29 -18.38
C ILE A 30 5.67 7.62 -18.45
N THR A 31 4.97 8.02 -17.38
CA THR A 31 4.19 9.26 -17.37
C THR A 31 5.08 10.51 -17.43
N TYR A 32 6.24 10.49 -16.78
CA TYR A 32 7.25 11.55 -16.93
C TYR A 32 7.74 11.67 -18.38
N THR A 33 8.06 10.54 -19.02
CA THR A 33 8.59 10.55 -20.40
C THR A 33 7.57 11.12 -21.39
N ILE A 34 6.33 10.66 -21.30
CA ILE A 34 5.26 11.15 -22.19
C ILE A 34 4.99 12.64 -21.92
N SER A 35 4.87 13.04 -20.66
CA SER A 35 4.53 14.43 -20.30
C SER A 35 5.61 15.43 -20.71
N VAL A 36 6.89 15.04 -20.65
CA VAL A 36 8.00 15.85 -21.20
C VAL A 36 7.97 15.90 -22.72
N GLN A 37 7.77 14.76 -23.40
CA GLN A 37 7.76 14.70 -24.87
C GLN A 37 6.60 15.50 -25.48
N TRP A 38 5.48 15.61 -24.76
CA TRP A 38 4.27 16.30 -25.23
C TRP A 38 4.17 17.74 -24.69
N ASP A 39 5.22 18.25 -24.04
CA ASP A 39 5.27 19.60 -23.46
C ASP A 39 4.13 19.88 -22.46
N HIS A 40 3.71 18.84 -21.74
CA HIS A 40 2.72 18.93 -20.66
C HIS A 40 3.35 19.44 -19.35
N VAL A 41 4.62 19.14 -19.11
CA VAL A 41 5.41 19.59 -17.95
C VAL A 41 6.76 20.15 -18.39
N VAL A 42 7.36 20.99 -17.56
CA VAL A 42 8.73 21.48 -17.78
C VAL A 42 9.72 20.35 -17.45
N PRO A 43 10.70 20.05 -18.34
CA PRO A 43 11.74 19.06 -18.04
C PRO A 43 12.52 19.43 -16.77
N GLY A 44 12.77 18.46 -15.89
CA GLY A 44 13.42 18.69 -14.60
C GLY A 44 12.84 17.80 -13.51
N PHE A 45 12.38 18.41 -12.44
CA PHE A 45 11.72 17.72 -11.32
C PHE A 45 10.31 18.28 -11.09
N PRO A 46 9.35 18.05 -12.02
CA PRO A 46 7.94 18.23 -11.72
C PRO A 46 7.52 17.24 -10.63
N TYR A 47 6.43 17.53 -9.91
CA TYR A 47 5.81 16.53 -9.05
C TYR A 47 5.40 15.30 -9.86
N ILE A 48 5.43 14.13 -9.23
CA ILE A 48 5.02 12.88 -9.86
C ILE A 48 3.57 12.99 -10.37
N SER A 49 2.69 13.59 -9.56
CA SER A 49 1.27 13.82 -9.90
C SER A 49 1.08 14.75 -11.11
N GLU A 50 1.93 15.75 -11.30
CA GLU A 50 1.89 16.64 -12.48
C GLU A 50 2.13 15.85 -13.76
N THR A 51 3.04 14.87 -13.74
CA THR A 51 3.30 14.00 -14.90
C THR A 51 2.10 13.13 -15.29
N GLY A 52 1.20 12.84 -14.33
CA GLY A 52 0.00 12.03 -14.51
C GLY A 52 -1.28 12.85 -14.65
N THR A 53 -1.20 14.15 -14.95
CA THR A 53 -2.37 15.04 -14.89
C THR A 53 -3.13 15.14 -16.23
N LEU A 54 -2.44 15.19 -17.36
CA LEU A 54 -3.05 15.30 -18.70
C LEU A 54 -3.17 13.93 -19.38
N SER A 55 -4.02 13.83 -20.40
CA SER A 55 -4.16 12.58 -21.16
C SER A 55 -3.13 12.50 -22.29
N PRO A 56 -2.56 11.31 -22.56
CA PRO A 56 -2.95 9.98 -22.07
C PRO A 56 -2.34 9.56 -20.72
N GLU A 57 -1.42 10.33 -20.16
CA GLU A 57 -0.65 9.99 -18.96
C GLU A 57 -1.54 9.73 -17.76
N SER A 58 -2.59 10.52 -17.59
CA SER A 58 -3.57 10.37 -16.50
C SER A 58 -4.31 9.04 -16.53
N CYS A 59 -4.61 8.51 -17.72
CA CYS A 59 -5.22 7.20 -17.87
C CYS A 59 -4.24 6.08 -17.48
N ILE A 60 -2.98 6.21 -17.91
CA ILE A 60 -1.90 5.26 -17.59
C ILE A 60 -1.61 5.28 -16.08
N PHE A 61 -1.45 6.48 -15.53
CA PHE A 61 -1.19 6.74 -14.11
C PHE A 61 -2.29 6.13 -13.24
N ALA A 62 -3.56 6.46 -13.53
CA ALA A 62 -4.70 5.93 -12.79
C ALA A 62 -4.78 4.41 -12.87
N GLN A 63 -4.68 3.83 -14.07
CA GLN A 63 -4.78 2.38 -14.27
C GLN A 63 -3.73 1.62 -13.45
N PHE A 64 -2.45 2.01 -13.56
CA PHE A 64 -1.38 1.28 -12.90
C PHE A 64 -1.28 1.58 -11.40
N LEU A 65 -1.61 2.79 -10.95
CA LEU A 65 -1.65 3.07 -9.51
C LEU A 65 -2.86 2.45 -8.82
N ASN A 66 -4.01 2.27 -9.49
CA ASN A 66 -5.12 1.50 -8.92
C ASN A 66 -4.75 0.02 -8.75
N ILE A 67 -4.04 -0.56 -9.73
CA ILE A 67 -3.46 -1.91 -9.60
C ILE A 67 -2.46 -1.95 -8.44
N ALA A 68 -1.58 -0.94 -8.33
CA ALA A 68 -0.63 -0.84 -7.24
C ALA A 68 -1.32 -0.70 -5.87
N ALA A 69 -2.40 0.08 -5.76
CA ALA A 69 -3.17 0.26 -4.54
C ALA A 69 -3.80 -1.07 -4.07
N LEU A 70 -4.34 -1.86 -5.01
CA LEU A 70 -4.85 -3.20 -4.70
C LEU A 70 -3.75 -4.15 -4.22
N LEU A 71 -2.63 -4.22 -4.95
CA LEU A 71 -1.49 -5.06 -4.57
C LEU A 71 -0.90 -4.63 -3.23
N LEU A 72 -0.86 -3.33 -2.95
CA LEU A 72 -0.41 -2.79 -1.67
C LEU A 72 -1.37 -3.16 -0.55
N ALA A 73 -2.68 -3.12 -0.78
CA ALA A 73 -3.68 -3.57 0.19
C ALA A 73 -3.51 -5.07 0.50
N CYS A 74 -3.24 -5.90 -0.51
CA CYS A 74 -2.88 -7.30 -0.30
C CYS A 74 -1.60 -7.45 0.55
N CYS A 75 -0.56 -6.68 0.27
CA CYS A 75 0.67 -6.66 1.09
C CYS A 75 0.39 -6.28 2.55
N VAL A 76 -0.37 -5.21 2.78
CA VAL A 76 -0.76 -4.76 4.13
C VAL A 76 -1.53 -5.85 4.85
N TYR A 77 -2.48 -6.50 4.18
CA TYR A 77 -3.27 -7.58 4.74
C TYR A 77 -2.42 -8.80 5.10
N ILE A 78 -1.57 -9.29 4.17
CA ILE A 78 -0.68 -10.43 4.42
C ILE A 78 0.25 -10.12 5.60
N ARG A 79 0.82 -8.91 5.62
CA ARG A 79 1.69 -8.48 6.72
C ARG A 79 0.94 -8.41 8.05
N HIS A 80 -0.29 -7.88 8.05
CA HIS A 80 -1.14 -7.86 9.24
C HIS A 80 -1.40 -9.28 9.77
N ARG A 81 -1.77 -10.22 8.89
CA ARG A 81 -2.01 -11.63 9.27
C ARG A 81 -0.75 -12.32 9.78
N GLN A 82 0.41 -12.04 9.19
CA GLN A 82 1.68 -12.56 9.69
C GLN A 82 1.97 -12.08 11.13
N VAL A 83 1.79 -10.79 11.39
CA VAL A 83 2.03 -10.20 12.72
C VAL A 83 0.98 -10.70 13.73
N GLU A 84 -0.28 -10.81 13.33
CA GLU A 84 -1.35 -11.33 14.19
C GLU A 84 -1.12 -12.80 14.55
N GLN A 85 -0.69 -13.64 13.60
CA GLN A 85 -0.34 -15.03 13.89
C GLN A 85 0.82 -15.13 14.87
N TRP A 86 1.89 -14.35 14.64
CA TRP A 86 3.02 -14.32 15.58
C TRP A 86 2.60 -13.82 16.97
N TYR A 87 1.69 -12.84 17.02
CA TYR A 87 1.15 -12.33 18.28
C TYR A 87 0.47 -13.43 19.09
N ILE A 88 -0.44 -14.19 18.47
CA ILE A 88 -1.14 -15.31 19.10
C ILE A 88 -0.17 -16.39 19.60
N GLU A 89 0.86 -16.70 18.82
CA GLU A 89 1.79 -17.79 19.17
C GLU A 89 2.83 -17.40 20.22
N ARG A 90 3.32 -16.15 20.20
CA ARG A 90 4.54 -15.75 20.92
C ARG A 90 4.57 -14.30 21.41
N GLY A 91 3.62 -13.47 21.00
CA GLY A 91 3.72 -12.01 21.12
C GLY A 91 2.77 -11.36 22.11
N GLU A 92 1.86 -12.11 22.76
CA GLU A 92 0.86 -11.56 23.68
C GLU A 92 1.45 -10.67 24.78
N ASP A 93 2.56 -11.10 25.38
CA ASP A 93 3.27 -10.36 26.44
C ASP A 93 4.25 -9.29 25.89
N LEU A 94 4.49 -9.24 24.57
CA LEU A 94 5.56 -8.43 23.96
C LEU A 94 5.06 -7.15 23.30
N ILE A 95 3.83 -7.17 22.75
CA ILE A 95 3.19 -6.07 22.04
C ILE A 95 1.70 -6.00 22.35
N ASP A 96 1.12 -4.79 22.32
CA ASP A 96 -0.34 -4.63 22.39
C ASP A 96 -0.96 -4.96 21.02
N ARG A 97 -2.03 -5.77 21.01
CA ARG A 97 -2.82 -6.06 19.80
C ARG A 97 -3.31 -4.79 19.11
N LYS A 98 -3.55 -3.70 19.85
CA LYS A 98 -3.89 -2.39 19.29
C LYS A 98 -2.82 -1.87 18.33
N ALA A 99 -1.53 -2.08 18.60
CA ALA A 99 -0.47 -1.64 17.71
C ALA A 99 -0.52 -2.35 16.34
N ILE A 100 -0.88 -3.64 16.35
CA ILE A 100 -1.06 -4.45 15.13
C ILE A 100 -2.24 -3.93 14.31
N VAL A 101 -3.37 -3.66 14.98
CA VAL A 101 -4.59 -3.15 14.35
C VAL A 101 -4.39 -1.73 13.82
N MET A 102 -3.76 -0.84 14.60
CA MET A 102 -3.44 0.52 14.15
C MET A 102 -2.53 0.49 12.92
N SER A 103 -1.53 -0.40 12.89
CA SER A 103 -0.68 -0.55 11.71
C SER A 103 -1.49 -0.96 10.48
N ALA A 104 -2.41 -1.92 10.59
CA ALA A 104 -3.27 -2.31 9.48
C ALA A 104 -4.15 -1.14 8.98
N TRP A 105 -4.75 -0.36 9.89
CA TRP A 105 -5.52 0.83 9.52
C TRP A 105 -4.67 1.90 8.81
N CYS A 106 -3.47 2.20 9.31
CA CYS A 106 -2.56 3.13 8.64
C CYS A 106 -2.19 2.63 7.23
N GLY A 107 -1.90 1.34 7.08
CA GLY A 107 -1.62 0.76 5.76
C GLY A 107 -2.83 0.83 4.83
N GLY A 108 -4.03 0.52 5.33
CA GLY A 108 -5.28 0.62 4.55
C GLY A 108 -5.61 2.04 4.12
N LEU A 109 -5.45 3.02 5.02
CA LEU A 109 -5.60 4.45 4.71
C LEU A 109 -4.58 4.90 3.67
N ALA A 110 -3.33 4.41 3.73
CA ALA A 110 -2.33 4.72 2.72
C ALA A 110 -2.75 4.20 1.33
N CYS A 111 -3.26 2.97 1.25
CA CYS A 111 -3.78 2.39 0.00
C CYS A 111 -4.96 3.20 -0.55
N PHE A 112 -5.89 3.60 0.32
CA PHE A 112 -7.03 4.43 -0.06
C PHE A 112 -6.61 5.82 -0.53
N GLY A 113 -5.62 6.44 0.13
CA GLY A 113 -5.04 7.71 -0.31
C GLY A 113 -4.39 7.60 -1.69
N LEU A 114 -3.69 6.50 -1.96
CA LEU A 114 -3.09 6.23 -3.27
C LEU A 114 -4.15 6.09 -4.38
N ASP A 115 -5.25 5.38 -4.09
CA ASP A 115 -6.39 5.24 -5.02
C ASP A 115 -7.06 6.59 -5.32
N ILE A 116 -7.31 7.43 -4.31
CA ILE A 116 -7.83 8.79 -4.53
C ILE A 116 -6.85 9.60 -5.40
N LEU A 117 -5.56 9.65 -5.03
CA LEU A 117 -4.54 10.39 -5.76
C LEU A 117 -4.45 9.95 -7.23
N ALA A 118 -4.57 8.65 -7.49
CA ALA A 118 -4.51 8.09 -8.84
C ALA A 118 -5.68 8.52 -9.73
N ASN A 119 -6.88 8.69 -9.17
CA ASN A 119 -8.10 8.95 -9.95
C ASN A 119 -8.50 10.43 -10.00
N PHE A 120 -8.16 11.21 -8.98
CA PHE A 120 -8.48 12.64 -8.91
C PHE A 120 -7.25 13.46 -9.30
N GLN A 121 -7.16 13.84 -10.58
CA GLN A 121 -6.04 14.63 -11.08
C GLN A 121 -6.05 16.03 -10.48
N GLU A 122 -4.87 16.52 -10.13
CA GLU A 122 -4.69 17.82 -9.51
C GLU A 122 -5.32 18.94 -10.33
N ALA A 123 -5.08 19.00 -11.65
CA ALA A 123 -5.62 20.08 -12.49
C ALA A 123 -7.16 20.11 -12.62
N ARG A 124 -7.87 19.06 -12.18
CA ARG A 124 -9.35 19.02 -12.25
C ARG A 124 -9.99 19.15 -10.87
N VAL A 125 -9.48 18.43 -9.87
CA VAL A 125 -10.10 18.38 -8.53
C VAL A 125 -9.00 18.42 -7.45
N VAL A 126 -8.28 19.54 -7.38
CA VAL A 126 -7.17 19.79 -6.43
C VAL A 126 -7.51 19.34 -5.00
N ALA A 127 -8.70 19.68 -4.49
CA ALA A 127 -9.07 19.34 -3.12
C ALA A 127 -9.08 17.83 -2.86
N ALA A 128 -9.67 17.04 -3.78
CA ALA A 128 -9.68 15.58 -3.66
C ALA A 128 -8.26 15.01 -3.84
N HIS A 129 -7.50 15.54 -4.79
CA HIS A 129 -6.10 15.16 -5.01
C HIS A 129 -5.26 15.35 -3.74
N MET A 130 -5.34 16.52 -3.12
CA MET A 130 -4.58 16.84 -1.91
C MET A 130 -5.01 16.01 -0.71
N ILE A 131 -6.31 15.71 -0.56
CA ILE A 131 -6.78 14.77 0.48
C ILE A 131 -6.16 13.38 0.26
N GLY A 132 -6.14 12.89 -0.99
CA GLY A 132 -5.51 11.63 -1.35
C GLY A 132 -4.01 11.62 -1.06
N ALA A 133 -3.28 12.64 -1.53
CA ALA A 133 -1.84 12.80 -1.33
C ALA A 133 -1.45 12.84 0.14
N MET A 134 -2.10 13.72 0.92
CA MET A 134 -1.83 13.86 2.35
C MET A 134 -2.15 12.57 3.11
N THR A 135 -3.27 11.91 2.79
CA THR A 135 -3.62 10.62 3.40
C THR A 135 -2.59 9.55 3.05
N CYS A 136 -2.23 9.43 1.77
CA CYS A 136 -1.25 8.45 1.30
C CYS A 136 0.10 8.62 2.01
N PHE A 137 0.68 9.82 1.97
CA PHE A 137 2.04 10.05 2.47
C PHE A 137 2.12 9.95 3.99
N THR A 138 1.18 10.56 4.72
CA THR A 138 1.21 10.54 6.18
C THR A 138 0.88 9.16 6.74
N ALA A 139 -0.16 8.50 6.22
CA ALA A 139 -0.53 7.17 6.70
C ALA A 139 0.53 6.11 6.33
N ALA A 140 1.17 6.20 5.15
CA ALA A 140 2.28 5.33 4.78
C ALA A 140 3.50 5.53 5.70
N THR A 141 3.86 6.77 6.01
CA THR A 141 4.97 7.07 6.93
C THR A 141 4.71 6.48 8.32
N VAL A 142 3.51 6.68 8.87
CA VAL A 142 3.13 6.08 10.16
C VAL A 142 3.13 4.55 10.08
N TYR A 143 2.61 3.98 8.98
CA TYR A 143 2.64 2.56 8.73
C TYR A 143 4.08 2.00 8.76
N PHE A 144 5.03 2.62 8.07
CA PHE A 144 6.42 2.16 8.04
C PHE A 144 7.14 2.29 9.39
N CYS A 145 6.84 3.33 10.18
CA CYS A 145 7.30 3.43 11.56
C CYS A 145 6.78 2.28 12.42
N LEU A 146 5.47 2.00 12.33
CA LEU A 146 4.84 0.88 13.06
C LEU A 146 5.39 -0.47 12.60
N GLN A 147 5.59 -0.66 11.29
CA GLN A 147 6.16 -1.89 10.75
C GLN A 147 7.61 -2.11 11.20
N THR A 148 8.40 -1.04 11.34
CA THR A 148 9.74 -1.11 11.93
C THR A 148 9.67 -1.54 13.39
N TYR A 149 8.80 -0.92 14.19
CA TYR A 149 8.57 -1.28 15.59
C TYR A 149 8.14 -2.75 15.76
N LEU A 150 7.15 -3.20 14.97
CA LEU A 150 6.68 -4.58 14.97
C LEU A 150 7.81 -5.54 14.55
N SER A 151 8.62 -5.17 13.55
CA SER A 151 9.75 -5.98 13.12
C SER A 151 10.79 -6.15 14.22
N TYR A 152 11.11 -5.07 14.95
CA TYR A 152 11.99 -5.12 16.12
C TYR A 152 11.48 -6.10 17.18
N LYS A 153 10.17 -6.08 17.45
CA LYS A 153 9.53 -6.96 18.44
C LYS A 153 9.50 -8.43 18.03
N MET A 154 9.44 -8.68 16.72
CA MET A 154 9.43 -10.03 16.14
C MET A 154 10.83 -10.60 15.92
N ALA A 155 11.90 -9.79 16.10
CA ALA A 155 13.27 -10.24 15.93
C ALA A 155 13.80 -11.00 17.17
N PRO A 156 14.62 -12.05 17.01
CA PRO A 156 15.05 -12.67 15.75
C PRO A 156 14.10 -13.77 15.25
N ALA A 157 12.92 -13.93 15.86
CA ALA A 157 12.04 -15.09 15.63
C ALA A 157 11.43 -15.13 14.22
N VAL A 158 11.04 -14.00 13.66
CA VAL A 158 10.42 -13.92 12.31
C VAL A 158 11.34 -13.28 11.28
N ASN A 159 12.11 -12.27 11.69
CA ASN A 159 13.07 -11.59 10.83
C ASN A 159 14.41 -11.39 11.56
N GLY A 160 15.47 -11.23 10.78
CA GLY A 160 16.80 -10.95 11.31
C GLY A 160 16.97 -9.48 11.71
N TRP A 161 17.86 -9.21 12.68
CA TRP A 161 18.20 -7.86 13.15
C TRP A 161 18.64 -6.90 12.03
N MET A 162 19.29 -7.41 10.98
CA MET A 162 19.67 -6.58 9.82
C MET A 162 18.46 -5.95 9.12
N ILE A 163 17.35 -6.68 9.01
CA ILE A 163 16.11 -6.16 8.43
C ILE A 163 15.51 -5.07 9.30
N VAL A 164 15.60 -5.21 10.63
CA VAL A 164 15.16 -4.18 11.57
C VAL A 164 15.94 -2.89 11.36
N TYR A 165 17.28 -2.96 11.26
CA TYR A 165 18.10 -1.77 11.02
C TYR A 165 17.83 -1.11 9.67
N VAL A 166 17.68 -1.90 8.61
CA VAL A 166 17.33 -1.38 7.27
C VAL A 166 15.96 -0.68 7.32
N ARG A 167 14.95 -1.30 7.93
CA ARG A 167 13.62 -0.69 8.11
C ARG A 167 13.68 0.58 8.94
N ALA A 168 14.48 0.62 10.00
CA ALA A 168 14.64 1.83 10.82
C ALA A 168 15.25 3.00 10.03
N ILE A 169 16.27 2.74 9.22
CA ILE A 169 16.88 3.76 8.34
C ILE A 169 15.85 4.25 7.33
N LEU A 170 15.18 3.34 6.61
CA LEU A 170 14.17 3.69 5.62
C LEU A 170 13.01 4.45 6.25
N SER A 171 12.52 4.01 7.41
CA SER A 171 11.46 4.69 8.16
C SER A 171 11.87 6.11 8.57
N GLY A 172 13.09 6.31 9.07
CA GLY A 172 13.62 7.64 9.37
C GLY A 172 13.67 8.53 8.13
N LEU A 173 14.12 7.99 6.99
CA LEU A 173 14.11 8.69 5.71
C LEU A 173 12.69 9.07 5.29
N THR A 174 11.71 8.17 5.42
CA THR A 174 10.31 8.49 5.06
C THR A 174 9.73 9.64 5.88
N MET A 175 10.05 9.71 7.18
CA MET A 175 9.61 10.82 8.03
C MET A 175 10.19 12.15 7.57
N ILE A 176 11.51 12.20 7.36
CA ILE A 176 12.21 13.41 6.94
C ILE A 176 11.71 13.85 5.56
N LEU A 177 11.65 12.94 4.60
CA LEU A 177 11.23 13.24 3.24
C LEU A 177 9.76 13.67 3.18
N THR A 178 8.85 13.04 3.95
CA THR A 178 7.45 13.48 4.01
C THR A 178 7.32 14.92 4.51
N ILE A 179 8.13 15.31 5.51
CA ILE A 179 8.15 16.69 6.00
C ILE A 179 8.66 17.64 4.91
N ILE A 180 9.72 17.27 4.19
CA ILE A 180 10.32 18.08 3.11
C ILE A 180 9.40 18.15 1.88
N THR A 181 8.60 17.13 1.59
CA THR A 181 7.58 17.20 0.54
C THR A 181 6.40 18.09 0.96
N VAL A 182 5.89 17.96 2.19
CA VAL A 182 4.68 18.69 2.60
C VAL A 182 4.96 20.16 2.89
N ILE A 183 5.98 20.48 3.68
CA ILE A 183 6.20 21.85 4.18
C ILE A 183 6.72 22.77 3.06
N PRO A 184 7.87 22.50 2.42
CA PRO A 184 8.29 23.19 1.20
C PRO A 184 7.21 23.25 0.10
N GLY A 185 6.45 22.16 -0.11
CA GLY A 185 5.34 22.17 -1.07
C GLY A 185 4.29 23.23 -0.74
N TYR A 186 3.83 23.28 0.51
CA TYR A 186 2.91 24.32 0.97
C TYR A 186 3.49 25.74 0.83
N ILE A 187 4.74 25.94 1.27
CA ILE A 187 5.41 27.26 1.17
C ILE A 187 5.49 27.69 -0.29
N SER A 188 5.86 26.79 -1.19
CA SER A 188 5.99 27.10 -2.62
C SER A 188 4.69 27.67 -3.18
N VAL A 189 3.54 27.04 -2.89
CA VAL A 189 2.22 27.48 -3.37
C VAL A 189 1.85 28.85 -2.81
N THR A 190 2.21 29.15 -1.56
CA THR A 190 1.97 30.48 -0.98
C THR A 190 2.83 31.58 -1.59
N GLU A 191 4.00 31.24 -2.13
CA GLU A 191 4.93 32.18 -2.77
C GLU A 191 4.72 32.31 -4.28
N PHE A 192 3.86 31.47 -4.87
CA PHE A 192 3.60 31.44 -6.31
C PHE A 192 2.92 32.71 -6.80
N LYS A 193 3.44 33.27 -7.89
CA LYS A 193 2.98 34.49 -8.58
C LYS A 193 2.80 34.28 -10.08
N GLY A 194 3.08 33.08 -10.59
CA GLY A 194 2.92 32.73 -12.00
C GLY A 194 1.45 32.56 -12.39
N SER A 195 1.21 32.39 -13.69
CA SER A 195 -0.12 32.18 -14.26
C SER A 195 -0.43 30.71 -14.59
N ASP A 196 0.59 29.86 -14.73
CA ASP A 196 0.45 28.43 -15.01
C ASP A 196 1.17 27.59 -13.96
N TYR A 197 0.39 27.03 -13.02
CA TYR A 197 0.88 26.15 -11.96
C TYR A 197 1.66 24.93 -12.50
N LYS A 198 1.29 24.42 -13.69
CA LYS A 198 1.89 23.20 -14.26
C LYS A 198 3.27 23.44 -14.89
N LYS A 199 3.60 24.70 -15.14
CA LYS A 199 4.87 25.11 -15.76
C LYS A 199 5.56 26.14 -14.88
N TRP A 200 5.88 25.73 -13.67
CA TRP A 200 6.50 26.59 -12.67
C TRP A 200 7.94 26.97 -13.06
N LEU A 201 8.16 28.23 -13.39
CA LEU A 201 9.47 28.77 -13.76
C LEU A 201 10.17 29.44 -12.58
N PRO A 202 11.53 29.56 -12.61
CA PRO A 202 12.27 30.30 -11.59
C PRO A 202 11.80 31.73 -11.35
N SER A 203 11.18 32.36 -12.35
CA SER A 203 10.60 33.71 -12.27
C SER A 203 9.30 33.79 -11.47
N ASP A 204 8.64 32.66 -11.20
CA ASP A 204 7.24 32.65 -10.75
C ASP A 204 7.10 32.72 -9.22
N GLY A 205 8.21 32.86 -8.48
CA GLY A 205 8.24 32.86 -7.00
C GLY A 205 8.06 31.44 -6.43
N GLY A 206 8.65 31.15 -5.26
CA GLY A 206 8.54 29.83 -4.62
C GLY A 206 9.22 28.65 -5.34
N TRP A 207 9.84 28.87 -6.51
CA TRP A 207 10.38 27.80 -7.37
C TRP A 207 11.39 26.88 -6.67
N GLY A 208 12.29 27.44 -5.85
CA GLY A 208 13.26 26.64 -5.10
C GLY A 208 12.60 25.69 -4.09
N TRP A 209 11.53 26.15 -3.43
CA TRP A 209 10.73 25.33 -2.52
C TRP A 209 9.94 24.25 -3.27
N HIS A 210 9.37 24.60 -4.43
CA HIS A 210 8.67 23.68 -5.31
C HIS A 210 9.61 22.53 -5.76
N VAL A 211 10.78 22.87 -6.29
CA VAL A 211 11.76 21.87 -6.74
C VAL A 211 12.26 21.01 -5.57
N ALA A 212 12.56 21.61 -4.42
CA ALA A 212 13.01 20.84 -3.25
C ALA A 212 11.94 19.84 -2.79
N SER A 213 10.67 20.27 -2.80
CA SER A 213 9.52 19.42 -2.47
C SER A 213 9.32 18.30 -3.48
N ALA A 214 9.35 18.60 -4.78
CA ALA A 214 9.19 17.62 -5.85
C ALA A 214 10.32 16.59 -5.83
N VAL A 215 11.58 17.02 -5.71
CA VAL A 215 12.73 16.10 -5.56
C VAL A 215 12.54 15.19 -4.34
N ALA A 216 12.08 15.74 -3.20
CA ALA A 216 11.81 14.94 -2.02
C ALA A 216 10.67 13.93 -2.25
N GLU A 217 9.63 14.28 -3.01
CA GLU A 217 8.54 13.36 -3.38
C GLU A 217 9.06 12.17 -4.20
N TRP A 218 9.88 12.43 -5.23
CA TRP A 218 10.51 11.39 -6.04
C TRP A 218 11.36 10.44 -5.20
N ILE A 219 12.18 10.97 -4.29
CA ILE A 219 12.99 10.15 -3.39
C ILE A 219 12.09 9.39 -2.41
N LEU A 220 11.07 10.02 -1.85
CA LEU A 220 10.13 9.41 -0.92
C LEU A 220 9.44 8.20 -1.54
N ALA A 221 8.97 8.32 -2.78
CA ALA A 221 8.34 7.22 -3.51
C ALA A 221 9.29 6.02 -3.70
N LEU A 222 10.56 6.27 -4.03
CA LEU A 222 11.57 5.21 -4.14
C LEU A 222 11.87 4.56 -2.80
N VAL A 223 11.94 5.36 -1.71
CA VAL A 223 12.14 4.83 -0.35
C VAL A 223 10.94 3.99 0.09
N TYR A 224 9.71 4.36 -0.26
CA TYR A 224 8.52 3.53 -0.02
C TYR A 224 8.62 2.18 -0.73
N CYS A 225 8.98 2.19 -2.02
CA CYS A 225 9.20 0.96 -2.77
C CYS A 225 10.30 0.09 -2.15
N ALA A 226 11.42 0.70 -1.75
CA ALA A 226 12.51 0.00 -1.09
C ALA A 226 12.09 -0.60 0.27
N PHE A 227 11.25 0.10 1.05
CA PHE A 227 10.71 -0.44 2.28
C PHE A 227 9.84 -1.67 2.01
N LEU A 228 8.92 -1.59 1.05
CA LEU A 228 8.07 -2.72 0.66
C LEU A 228 8.89 -3.93 0.20
N LEU A 229 9.99 -3.70 -0.51
CA LEU A 229 10.90 -4.77 -0.94
C LEU A 229 11.48 -5.56 0.25
N THR A 230 11.63 -4.94 1.43
CA THR A 230 12.10 -5.67 2.62
C THR A 230 11.14 -6.79 3.05
N PHE A 231 9.85 -6.73 2.69
CA PHE A 231 8.89 -7.78 3.01
C PHE A 231 9.10 -9.06 2.18
N VAL A 232 9.82 -9.00 1.05
CA VAL A 232 10.05 -10.15 0.16
C VAL A 232 10.62 -11.35 0.93
N LEU A 233 11.59 -11.12 1.82
CA LEU A 233 12.24 -12.20 2.57
C LEU A 233 11.27 -12.91 3.51
N GLU A 234 10.44 -12.15 4.21
CA GLU A 234 9.44 -12.69 5.14
C GLU A 234 8.29 -13.35 4.36
N PHE A 235 7.83 -12.76 3.25
CA PHE A 235 6.71 -13.30 2.46
C PHE A 235 7.06 -14.60 1.72
N ARG A 236 8.35 -14.89 1.51
CA ARG A 236 8.81 -16.20 1.02
C ARG A 236 8.54 -17.33 2.01
N LEU A 237 8.38 -17.00 3.29
CA LEU A 237 8.22 -17.97 4.38
C LEU A 237 6.75 -18.15 4.80
N ILE A 238 5.81 -17.50 4.11
CA ILE A 238 4.38 -17.52 4.47
C ILE A 238 3.63 -18.54 3.61
N SER A 239 3.11 -19.56 4.28
CA SER A 239 1.98 -20.42 3.93
C SER A 239 0.61 -19.77 4.08
N PHE A 240 -0.08 -19.26 3.04
CA PHE A 240 -1.46 -18.75 3.22
C PHE A 240 -2.49 -19.80 2.80
N GLU A 241 -3.12 -20.47 3.76
CA GLU A 241 -4.22 -21.41 3.50
C GLU A 241 -5.48 -20.64 3.06
N MET A 242 -6.18 -21.18 2.06
CA MET A 242 -7.43 -20.58 1.58
C MET A 242 -8.50 -20.57 2.68
N PRO A 243 -9.33 -19.51 2.78
CA PRO A 243 -10.42 -19.48 3.76
C PRO A 243 -11.42 -20.61 3.46
N VAL A 244 -11.91 -21.27 4.52
CA VAL A 244 -12.96 -22.28 4.40
C VAL A 244 -14.27 -21.58 4.04
N VAL A 245 -14.86 -21.99 2.91
CA VAL A 245 -16.15 -21.47 2.44
C VAL A 245 -17.25 -22.47 2.78
N THR A 246 -18.12 -22.13 3.73
CA THR A 246 -19.27 -22.96 4.11
C THR A 246 -20.54 -22.46 3.41
N LEU A 247 -21.22 -23.35 2.68
CA LEU A 247 -22.46 -23.05 1.95
C LEU A 247 -23.68 -23.37 2.82
N THR A 248 -24.16 -22.38 3.56
CA THR A 248 -25.24 -22.53 4.55
C THR A 248 -26.60 -22.97 3.98
N TYR A 249 -26.78 -22.94 2.67
CA TYR A 249 -28.00 -23.38 2.00
C TYR A 249 -27.99 -24.88 1.62
N LEU A 250 -26.82 -25.53 1.61
CA LEU A 250 -26.72 -26.98 1.39
C LEU A 250 -27.03 -27.76 2.69
N ASP A 251 -26.64 -27.21 3.85
CA ASP A 251 -26.93 -27.81 5.15
C ASP A 251 -28.44 -27.95 5.38
N LYS A 252 -29.23 -26.96 4.93
CA LYS A 252 -30.71 -27.02 5.01
C LYS A 252 -31.31 -28.17 4.19
N THR A 253 -30.71 -28.50 3.05
CA THR A 253 -31.22 -29.57 2.18
C THR A 253 -30.90 -30.96 2.73
N GLU A 254 -29.83 -31.09 3.52
CA GLU A 254 -29.52 -32.32 4.26
C GLU A 254 -30.45 -32.51 5.45
N ASP A 255 -30.75 -31.45 6.20
CA ASP A 255 -31.73 -31.48 7.29
C ASP A 255 -33.13 -31.87 6.79
N GLU A 256 -33.58 -31.31 5.65
CA GLU A 256 -34.87 -31.68 5.02
C GLU A 256 -34.89 -33.14 4.55
N LYS A 257 -33.79 -33.65 3.97
CA LYS A 257 -33.68 -35.08 3.58
C LYS A 257 -33.60 -36.03 4.77
N MET A 258 -33.08 -35.59 5.92
CA MET A 258 -33.08 -36.35 7.17
C MET A 258 -34.49 -36.42 7.77
N LEU A 259 -35.29 -35.35 7.66
CA LEU A 259 -36.68 -35.28 8.10
C LEU A 259 -37.65 -36.08 7.22
N GLU A 260 -37.34 -36.28 5.95
CA GLU A 260 -38.19 -37.06 5.02
C GLU A 260 -37.99 -38.58 5.08
N LYS A 261 -37.07 -39.12 5.89
CA LYS A 261 -36.96 -40.59 6.07
C LYS A 261 -38.05 -41.09 7.02
N PRO A 262 -39.05 -41.87 6.56
CA PRO A 262 -40.03 -42.46 7.46
C PRO A 262 -39.38 -43.61 8.24
N ASP A 263 -39.69 -43.71 9.54
CA ASP A 263 -39.39 -44.87 10.39
C ASP A 263 -40.01 -46.14 9.80
N ALA A 264 -39.22 -46.87 9.01
CA ALA A 264 -39.58 -48.19 8.52
C ALA A 264 -39.02 -49.27 9.44
N THR A 265 -39.48 -49.31 10.70
CA THR A 265 -39.42 -50.54 11.52
C THR A 265 -40.41 -50.45 12.69
N THR A 266 -41.65 -50.86 12.44
CA THR A 266 -42.43 -51.52 13.50
C THR A 266 -43.19 -52.68 12.87
N GLN A 267 -42.84 -53.87 13.34
CA GLN A 267 -43.32 -55.18 12.90
C GLN A 267 -44.82 -55.34 13.20
N GLU A 268 -45.58 -55.85 12.23
CA GLU A 268 -46.87 -56.50 12.48
C GLU A 268 -46.67 -57.96 12.91
N VAL A 269 -47.59 -58.38 13.78
CA VAL A 269 -47.84 -59.63 14.53
C VAL A 269 -47.45 -60.94 13.84
#